data_AF-A0A959VF46-F1
#
_entry.id   AF-A0A959VF46-F1
#
_cell.length_a   1.000
_cell.length_b   1.000
_cell.length_c   1.000
_cell.angle_alpha   90.00
_cell.angle_beta   90.00
_cell.angle_gamma   90.00
#
_symmetry.space_group_name_H-M   'P 1'
#
loop_
_entity.id
_entity.type
_entity.pdbx_description
1 polymer ?
#
loop_
_entity_poly.entity_id
_entity_poly.type
_entity_poly.pdbx_seq_one_letter_code
_entity_poly.pdbx_strand_id
1 'polypeptide(L)' 'MDSLFNVLLILGGLVAVVLIGIVMVTGKGDAMSGGGGSVRTTFKGKASFDDKISQFILILGLSLMAILLVANIILNQTTV' A
#
# COMPACT_ATOMS: atom_id res chain seq x y z
N MET A 1 -12.17 18.52 -15.52
CA MET A 1 -11.13 17.48 -15.42
C MET A 1 -10.23 17.73 -14.21
N ASP A 2 -10.07 19.00 -13.83
CA ASP A 2 -9.29 19.43 -12.65
C ASP A 2 -9.85 18.92 -11.32
N SER A 3 -11.18 18.89 -11.15
CA SER A 3 -11.80 18.40 -9.91
C SER A 3 -11.58 16.91 -9.70
N LEU A 4 -11.67 16.09 -10.75
CA LEU A 4 -11.47 14.64 -10.66
C LEU A 4 -10.01 14.29 -10.39
N PHE A 5 -9.07 14.96 -11.08
CA PHE A 5 -7.63 14.80 -10.84
C PHE A 5 -7.24 15.23 -9.43
N ASN A 6 -7.75 16.37 -8.94
CA ASN A 6 -7.49 16.83 -7.57
C ASN A 6 -8.05 15.87 -6.51
N VAL A 7 -9.25 15.31 -6.73
CA VAL A 7 -9.82 14.30 -5.82
C VAL A 7 -8.95 13.05 -5.80
N LEU A 8 -8.51 12.55 -6.95
CA LEU A 8 -7.60 11.39 -7.04
C LEU A 8 -6.27 11.65 -6.32
N LEU A 9 -5.71 12.85 -6.43
CA LEU A 9 -4.48 13.23 -5.73
C LEU A 9 -4.67 13.30 -4.21
N ILE A 10 -5.76 13.91 -3.74
CA ILE A 10 -6.07 13.99 -2.31
C ILE A 10 -6.28 12.58 -1.74
N LEU A 11 -7.01 11.72 -2.45
CA LEU A 11 -7.31 10.36 -2.03
C LEU A 11 -6.04 9.50 -2.03
N GLY A 12 -5.21 9.61 -3.06
CA GLY A 12 -3.89 8.97 -3.11
C GLY A 12 -2.96 9.45 -1.99
N GLY A 13 -2.97 10.75 -1.70
CA GLY A 13 -2.23 11.34 -0.59
C GLY A 13 -2.67 10.80 0.78
N LEU A 14 -3.98 10.65 1.00
CA LEU A 14 -4.52 10.11 2.25
C LEU A 14 -4.12 8.63 2.45
N VAL A 15 -4.21 7.82 1.39
CA VAL A 15 -3.75 6.43 1.41
C VAL A 15 -2.25 6.35 1.69
N ALA A 16 -1.44 7.26 1.12
CA ALA A 16 -0.01 7.33 1.37
C ALA A 16 0.30 7.63 2.85
N VAL A 17 -0.41 8.59 3.46
CA VAL A 17 -0.23 8.93 4.88
C VAL A 17 -0.54 7.73 5.78
N VAL A 18 -1.63 7.00 5.51
CA VAL A 18 -2.00 5.80 6.26
C VAL A 18 -0.95 4.69 6.08
N LEU A 19 -0.47 4.47 4.85
CA LEU A 19 0.59 3.51 4.56
C LEU A 19 1.87 3.85 5.34
N ILE A 20 2.29 5.12 5.32
CA ILE A 20 3.47 5.59 6.07
C ILE A 20 3.27 5.37 7.57
N GLY A 21 2.08 5.67 8.11
CA GLY A 21 1.77 5.45 9.52
C GLY A 21 1.89 3.98 9.93
N ILE A 22 1.30 3.08 9.15
CA ILE A 22 1.39 1.63 9.41
C ILE A 22 2.83 1.14 9.30
N VAL A 23 3.58 1.58 8.29
CA VAL A 23 4.98 1.19 8.10
C VAL A 23 5.88 1.74 9.21
N MET A 24 5.65 2.96 9.69
CA MET A 24 6.45 3.54 10.78
C MET A 24 6.19 2.87 12.14
N VAL A 25 4.94 2.47 12.39
CA VAL A 25 4.59 1.74 13.63
C VAL A 25 5.06 0.29 13.57
N THR A 26 4.95 -0.36 12.41
CA THR A 26 5.32 -1.78 12.22
C THR A 26 6.80 -1.98 11.85
N GLY A 27 7.48 -0.91 11.39
CA GLY A 27 8.85 -0.92 10.87
C GLY A 27 9.96 -0.97 11.90
N LYS A 28 9.64 -0.98 13.21
CA LYS A 28 10.65 -1.22 14.26
C LYS A 28 11.04 -2.70 14.42
N GLY A 29 10.44 -3.62 13.65
CA GLY A 29 10.74 -5.06 13.73
C GLY A 29 10.76 -5.83 12.41
N ASP A 30 9.82 -5.58 11.48
CA ASP A 30 9.55 -6.57 10.42
C ASP A 30 9.27 -6.02 9.02
N ALA A 31 9.40 -4.71 8.78
CA ALA A 31 8.92 -4.10 7.53
C ALA A 31 9.68 -4.51 6.24
N MET A 32 10.81 -5.23 6.32
CA MET A 32 11.48 -5.76 5.11
C MET A 32 12.24 -7.08 5.31
N SER A 33 11.98 -7.82 6.39
CA SER A 33 12.56 -9.18 6.56
C SER A 33 11.67 -10.29 6.02
N GLY A 34 10.43 -9.99 5.61
CA GLY A 34 9.47 -10.97 5.11
C GLY A 34 9.75 -11.50 3.69
N GLY A 35 10.74 -10.96 2.98
CA GLY A 35 11.03 -11.32 1.59
C GLY A 35 11.67 -12.71 1.38
N GLY A 36 12.09 -13.42 2.43
CA GLY A 36 12.79 -14.70 2.21
C GLY A 36 13.06 -15.59 3.42
N GLY A 37 12.43 -15.34 4.58
CA GLY A 37 12.85 -15.98 5.82
C GLY A 37 11.72 -16.71 6.53
N SER A 38 11.50 -17.96 6.13
CA SER A 38 10.68 -18.92 6.89
C SER A 38 9.18 -18.68 6.75
N VAL A 39 8.58 -19.35 5.76
CA VAL A 39 7.24 -19.92 5.88
C VAL A 39 7.26 -20.82 7.14
N ARG A 40 7.18 -20.21 8.32
CA ARG A 40 6.85 -20.91 9.56
C ARG A 40 5.36 -21.08 9.50
N THR A 41 4.93 -22.13 8.79
CA THR A 41 3.72 -22.81 9.19
C THR A 41 3.91 -23.13 10.67
N THR A 42 3.37 -22.27 11.55
CA THR A 42 3.01 -22.72 12.88
C THR A 42 2.24 -24.00 12.66
N PHE A 43 2.49 -25.03 13.49
CA PHE A 43 2.02 -26.42 13.38
C PHE A 43 0.48 -26.63 13.18
N LYS A 44 -0.27 -25.55 12.94
CA LYS A 44 -1.72 -25.46 12.78
C LYS A 44 -2.21 -24.52 11.65
N GLY A 45 -1.33 -24.02 10.77
CA GLY A 45 -1.74 -23.28 9.55
C GLY A 45 -2.50 -21.97 9.77
N LYS A 46 -2.42 -21.36 10.96
CA LYS A 46 -3.07 -20.07 11.24
C LYS A 46 -2.12 -18.92 10.93
N ALA A 47 -2.59 -17.94 10.17
CA ALA A 47 -1.86 -16.70 9.89
C ALA A 47 -1.50 -15.98 11.19
N SER A 48 -0.24 -15.58 11.31
CA SER A 48 0.24 -14.73 12.41
C SER A 48 -0.32 -13.31 12.29
N PHE A 49 -0.21 -12.52 13.35
CA PHE A 49 -0.55 -11.09 13.32
C PHE A 49 0.28 -10.35 12.25
N ASP A 50 1.56 -10.71 12.13
CA ASP A 50 2.47 -10.11 11.17
C ASP A 50 2.09 -10.43 9.71
N ASP A 51 1.59 -11.65 9.45
CA ASP A 51 1.09 -12.05 8.12
C ASP A 51 -0.09 -11.18 7.70
N LYS A 52 -0.98 -10.85 8.64
CA LYS A 52 -2.14 -9.98 8.37
C LYS A 52 -1.69 -8.55 8.07
N ILE A 53 -0.74 -8.01 8.83
CA ILE A 53 -0.21 -6.67 8.57
C ILE A 53 0.49 -6.63 7.21
N SER A 54 1.28 -7.65 6.89
CA SER A 54 1.92 -7.78 5.56
C SER A 54 0.87 -7.78 4.43
N GLN A 55 -0.23 -8.53 4.60
CA GLN A 55 -1.34 -8.52 3.65
C GLN A 55 -2.00 -7.13 3.52
N PHE A 56 -2.21 -6.40 4.62
CA PHE A 56 -2.75 -5.04 4.59
C PHE A 56 -1.81 -4.06 3.87
N ILE A 57 -0.50 -4.12 4.15
CA ILE A 57 0.50 -3.29 3.48
C ILE A 57 0.50 -3.59 1.98
N LEU A 58 0.41 -4.86 1.58
CA LEU A 58 0.38 -5.27 0.18
C LEU A 58 -0.87 -4.74 -0.55
N ILE A 59 -2.04 -4.86 0.07
CA ILE A 59 -3.29 -4.32 -0.49
C ILE A 59 -3.24 -2.80 -0.60
N LEU A 60 -2.76 -2.11 0.46
CA LEU A 60 -2.63 -0.65 0.46
C LEU A 60 -1.61 -0.16 -0.58
N GLY A 61 -0.47 -0.84 -0.71
CA GLY A 61 0.55 -0.52 -1.71
C GLY A 61 0.05 -0.72 -3.15
N LEU A 62 -0.64 -1.83 -3.43
CA LEU A 62 -1.29 -2.06 -4.72
C LEU A 62 -2.37 -1.02 -5.02
N SER A 63 -3.19 -0.67 -4.03
CA SER A 63 -4.23 0.35 -4.19
C SER A 63 -3.64 1.72 -4.52
N LEU A 64 -2.54 2.10 -3.85
CA LEU A 64 -1.84 3.35 -4.09
C LEU A 64 -1.21 3.39 -5.49
N MET A 65 -0.59 2.29 -5.91
CA MET A 65 -0.04 2.15 -7.26
C MET A 65 -1.13 2.30 -8.33
N ALA A 66 -2.29 1.65 -8.15
CA ALA A 66 -3.41 1.76 -9.08
C ALA A 66 -3.98 3.19 -9.16
N ILE A 67 -4.15 3.87 -8.02
CA ILE A 67 -4.66 5.25 -7.97
C ILE A 67 -3.73 6.20 -8.72
N LEU A 68 -2.41 6.10 -8.50
CA LEU A 68 -1.43 6.95 -9.16
C LEU A 68 -1.33 6.67 -10.66
N LEU A 69 -1.44 5.41 -11.08
CA LEU A 69 -1.45 5.05 -12.49
C LEU A 69 -2.68 5.65 -13.21
N VAL A 70 -3.87 5.55 -12.61
CA VAL A 70 -5.10 6.15 -13.16
C VAL A 70 -4.97 7.68 -13.23
N ALA A 71 -4.45 8.31 -12.17
CA ALA A 71 -4.21 9.74 -12.17
C ALA A 71 -3.21 10.16 -13.28
N ASN A 72 -2.17 9.36 -13.52
CA ASN A 72 -1.18 9.62 -14.56
C ASN A 72 -1.78 9.53 -15.98
N ILE A 73 -2.63 8.53 -16.24
CA ILE A 73 -3.33 8.40 -17.53
C ILE A 73 -4.22 9.61 -17.80
N ILE A 74 -4.98 10.07 -16.80
CA ILE A 74 -5.87 11.23 -16.92
C ILE A 74 -5.06 12.52 -17.13
N LEU A 75 -3.94 12.68 -16.42
CA LEU A 75 -3.03 13.81 -16.61
C LEU A 75 -2.50 13.84 -18.04
N ASN A 76 -2.01 12.71 -18.56
CA ASN A 76 -1.47 12.60 -19.90
C ASN A 76 -2.49 12.98 -20.99
N GLN A 77 -3.77 12.62 -20.81
CA GLN A 77 -4.86 13.00 -21.73
C GLN A 77 -5.20 14.50 -21.70
N THR A 78 -4.82 15.23 -20.65
CA THR A 78 -5.12 16.66 -20.50
C THR A 78 -3.99 17.55 -21.04
N THR A 79 -2.76 17.03 -21.08
CA THR A 79 -1.56 17.75 -21.56
C THR A 79 -1.25 17.59 -23.06
N VAL A 80 -2.05 16.80 -23.78
CA VAL A 80 -1.99 16.65 -25.26
C VAL A 80 -3.17 17.39 -25.87
#